data_AF-A0A536B8F1-F1
#
_entry.id   AF-A0A536B8F1-F1
#
_cell.length_a   1.000
_cell.length_b   1.000
_cell.length_c   1.000
_cell.angle_alpha   90.00
_cell.angle_beta   90.00
_cell.angle_gamma   90.00
#
_symmetry.space_group_name_H-M   'P 1'
#
loop_
_entity.id
_entity.type
_entity.pdbx_description
1 polymer ?
#
loop_
_entity_poly.entity_id
_entity_poly.type
_entity_poly.pdbx_seq_one_letter_code
_entity_poly.pdbx_strand_id
1 'polypeptide(L)'
;MKQTAPPKICARPGCASSVKKATAKYCSISCCAIDPSRQERLRRQARRAPIIPLAHQLSIIFQVHPDIEASLDEQALGRDDIPAGLQRLRAV
;
A
#
# COMPACT_ATOMS: atom_id res chain seq x y z
N MET A 1 -39.00 9.03 25.08
CA MET A 1 -37.94 8.00 25.06
C MET A 1 -37.03 8.25 23.86
N LYS A 2 -35.71 8.39 24.05
CA LYS A 2 -34.78 8.66 22.94
C LYS A 2 -34.51 7.35 22.19
N GLN A 3 -35.05 7.22 20.99
CA GLN A 3 -34.74 6.08 20.11
C GLN A 3 -33.25 6.12 19.76
N THR A 4 -32.53 5.09 20.19
CA THR A 4 -31.11 4.94 19.86
C THR A 4 -31.06 4.17 18.54
N ALA A 5 -30.48 4.77 17.50
CA ALA A 5 -30.36 4.11 16.20
C ALA A 5 -29.65 2.75 16.35
N PRO A 6 -30.05 1.72 15.60
CA PRO A 6 -29.44 0.39 15.70
C PRO A 6 -27.92 0.49 15.45
N PRO A 7 -27.12 -0.26 16.22
CA PRO A 7 -25.66 -0.21 16.09
C PRO A 7 -25.24 -0.68 14.70
N LYS A 8 -24.49 0.16 13.98
CA LYS A 8 -23.93 -0.19 12.67
C LYS A 8 -22.98 -1.37 12.80
N ILE A 9 -22.96 -2.26 11.81
CA ILE A 9 -22.04 -3.40 11.75
C ILE A 9 -20.74 -2.97 11.06
N CYS A 10 -19.62 -3.57 11.47
CA CYS A 10 -18.32 -3.37 10.85
C CYS A 10 -18.38 -3.65 9.34
N ALA A 11 -17.80 -2.75 8.54
CA ALA A 11 -17.80 -2.92 7.09
C ALA A 11 -16.76 -3.96 6.57
N ARG A 12 -15.91 -4.52 7.44
CA ARG A 12 -14.94 -5.53 7.00
C ARG A 12 -15.68 -6.83 6.65
N PRO A 13 -15.46 -7.42 5.47
CA PRO A 13 -16.03 -8.72 5.12
C PRO A 13 -15.68 -9.77 6.18
N GLY A 14 -16.69 -10.53 6.62
CA GLY A 14 -16.53 -11.56 7.66
C GLY A 14 -16.40 -11.02 9.10
N CYS A 15 -16.64 -9.73 9.34
CA CYS A 15 -16.70 -9.17 10.69
C CYS A 15 -18.14 -8.81 11.08
N ALA A 16 -18.70 -9.51 12.07
CA ALA A 16 -20.05 -9.26 12.58
C ALA A 16 -20.08 -8.28 13.78
N SER A 17 -18.94 -7.74 14.20
CA SER A 17 -18.86 -6.85 15.36
C SER A 17 -19.56 -5.51 15.10
N SER A 18 -20.20 -4.95 16.13
CA SER A 18 -20.79 -3.62 16.08
C SER A 18 -19.73 -2.51 16.10
N VAL A 19 -20.06 -1.39 15.48
CA VAL A 19 -19.22 -0.19 15.45
C VAL A 19 -19.55 0.68 16.65
N LYS A 20 -18.51 1.05 17.42
CA LYS A 20 -18.65 1.83 18.65
C LYS A 20 -19.14 3.27 18.44
N LYS A 21 -18.78 3.90 17.32
CA LYS A 21 -19.09 5.31 17.02
C LYS A 21 -20.01 5.40 15.80
N ALA A 22 -21.03 6.27 15.87
CA ALA A 22 -21.97 6.45 14.77
C ALA A 22 -21.32 6.85 13.43
N THR A 23 -20.18 7.57 13.49
CA THR A 23 -19.39 8.00 12.33
C THR A 23 -18.35 6.99 11.87
N ALA A 24 -18.01 6.00 12.69
CA ALA A 24 -17.01 5.03 12.32
C ALA A 24 -17.59 3.99 11.34
N LYS A 25 -16.70 3.44 10.50
CA LYS A 25 -17.03 2.39 9.53
C LYS A 25 -16.57 1.00 10.00
N TYR A 26 -15.56 0.95 10.86
CA TYR A 26 -14.95 -0.29 11.36
C TYR A 26 -15.06 -0.37 12.88
N CYS A 27 -15.12 -1.59 13.41
CA CYS A 27 -15.12 -1.83 14.86
C CYS A 27 -13.74 -1.56 15.50
N SER A 28 -12.66 -1.65 14.73
CA SER A 28 -11.27 -1.46 15.19
C SER A 28 -10.35 -0.96 14.07
N ILE A 29 -9.18 -0.45 14.46
CA ILE A 29 -8.09 -0.11 13.52
C ILE A 29 -7.60 -1.36 12.79
N SER A 30 -7.52 -2.50 13.47
CA SER A 30 -7.12 -3.77 12.85
C SER A 30 -8.04 -4.16 11.70
N CYS A 31 -9.37 -4.05 11.86
CA CYS A 31 -10.31 -4.32 10.77
C CYS A 31 -10.17 -3.34 9.61
N CYS A 32 -9.84 -2.08 9.88
CA CYS A 32 -9.57 -1.06 8.86
C CYS A 32 -8.27 -1.35 8.08
N ALA A 33 -7.27 -1.92 8.73
CA ALA A 33 -5.98 -2.24 8.11
C ALA A 33 -6.05 -3.46 7.18
N ILE A 34 -6.86 -4.47 7.55
CA ILE A 34 -6.96 -5.74 6.81
C ILE A 34 -8.14 -5.81 5.82
N ASP A 35 -8.97 -4.76 5.72
CA ASP A 35 -10.07 -4.74 4.76
C ASP A 35 -9.54 -4.76 3.32
N PRO A 36 -9.79 -5.82 2.54
CA PRO A 36 -9.25 -5.97 1.18
C PRO A 36 -9.76 -4.87 0.24
N SER A 37 -11.02 -4.44 0.38
CA SER A 37 -11.61 -3.40 -0.46
C SER A 37 -10.93 -2.05 -0.21
N ARG A 38 -10.60 -1.76 1.05
CA ARG A 38 -9.87 -0.55 1.43
C ARG A 38 -8.43 -0.60 0.92
N GLN A 39 -7.74 -1.73 1.08
CA GLN A 39 -6.37 -1.89 0.60
C GLN A 39 -6.28 -1.71 -0.91
N GLU A 40 -7.19 -2.30 -1.67
CA GLU A 40 -7.20 -2.16 -3.14
C GLU A 40 -7.44 -0.71 -3.57
N ARG A 41 -8.36 0.00 -2.91
CA ARG A 41 -8.57 1.42 -3.17
C ARG A 41 -7.31 2.25 -2.88
N LEU A 42 -6.63 1.97 -1.77
CA LEU A 42 -5.37 2.65 -1.42
C LEU A 42 -4.27 2.36 -2.45
N ARG A 43 -4.15 1.10 -2.92
CA ARG A 43 -3.19 0.74 -3.99
C ARG A 43 -3.47 1.51 -5.28
N ARG A 44 -4.73 1.62 -5.69
CA ARG A 44 -5.12 2.41 -6.88
C ARG A 44 -4.81 3.90 -6.72
N GLN A 45 -5.04 4.45 -5.53
CA GLN A 45 -4.69 5.84 -5.23
C GLN A 45 -3.18 6.05 -5.27
N ALA A 46 -2.39 5.16 -4.68
CA ALA A 46 -0.93 5.22 -4.72
C ALA A 46 -0.38 5.16 -6.14
N ARG A 47 -0.97 4.35 -7.03
CA ARG A 47 -0.59 4.29 -8.46
C ARG A 47 -0.86 5.58 -9.22
N ARG A 48 -1.83 6.38 -8.77
CA ARG A 48 -2.20 7.68 -9.39
C ARG A 48 -1.47 8.86 -8.75
N ALA A 49 -0.90 8.65 -7.57
CA ALA A 49 -0.13 9.69 -6.90
C ALA A 49 1.14 9.97 -7.72
N PRO A 50 1.60 11.23 -7.77
CA PRO A 50 2.90 11.53 -8.34
C PRO A 50 3.95 10.68 -7.64
N ILE A 51 4.75 9.98 -8.45
CA ILE A 51 5.88 9.21 -7.93
C ILE A 51 6.86 10.22 -7.37
N ILE A 52 6.89 10.35 -6.04
CA ILE A 52 7.88 11.17 -5.37
C ILE A 52 9.23 10.48 -5.62
N PRO A 53 10.27 11.21 -6.08
CA PRO A 53 11.59 10.64 -6.25
C PRO A 53 12.04 9.92 -4.97
N LEU A 54 12.58 8.71 -5.11
CA LEU A 54 13.03 7.85 -3.99
C LEU A 54 13.95 8.60 -3.01
N ALA A 55 14.76 9.53 -3.52
CA ALA A 55 15.64 10.40 -2.75
C ALA A 55 14.92 11.25 -1.69
N HIS A 56 13.63 11.54 -1.87
CA HIS A 56 12.82 12.29 -0.90
C HIS A 56 11.98 11.38 0.00
N GLN A 57 11.85 10.08 -0.34
CA GLN A 57 11.04 9.13 0.41
C GLN A 57 11.85 8.36 1.46
N LEU A 58 13.15 8.21 1.24
CA LEU A 58 14.04 7.46 2.11
C LEU A 58 15.31 8.29 2.31
N SER A 59 15.71 8.51 3.57
CA SER A 59 17.04 9.01 3.92
C SER A 59 18.07 7.89 3.73
N ILE A 60 18.22 7.42 2.49
CA ILE A 60 19.23 6.45 2.08
C ILE A 60 20.43 7.25 1.59
N ILE A 61 21.54 7.16 2.33
CA ILE A 61 22.85 7.53 1.80
C ILE A 61 23.16 6.47 0.74
N PHE A 62 23.00 6.81 -0.54
CA PHE A 62 23.48 5.96 -1.62
C PHE A 62 25.01 5.97 -1.58
N GLN A 63 25.58 4.99 -0.87
CA GLN A 63 26.97 4.62 -1.10
C GLN A 63 27.01 3.87 -2.43
N VAL A 64 27.21 4.61 -3.52
CA VAL A 64 27.38 4.04 -4.85
C VAL A 64 28.70 3.28 -4.84
N HIS A 65 28.65 1.97 -4.60
CA HIS A 65 29.80 1.10 -4.81
C HIS A 65 30.03 1.01 -6.33
N PRO A 66 31.26 1.21 -6.84
CA PRO A 66 31.54 1.27 -8.28
C PRO A 66 31.12 0.00 -9.06
N ASP A 67 30.99 -1.13 -8.36
CA ASP A 67 30.65 -2.44 -8.95
C ASP A 67 29.16 -2.83 -8.87
N ILE A 68 28.23 -1.90 -8.57
CA ILE A 68 26.80 -2.23 -8.46
C ILE A 68 26.23 -2.74 -9.78
N GLU A 69 26.60 -2.12 -10.91
CA GLU A 69 26.12 -2.53 -12.24
C GLU A 69 26.50 -3.99 -12.55
N ALA A 70 27.73 -4.41 -12.20
CA ALA A 70 28.21 -5.77 -12.41
C ALA A 70 27.50 -6.82 -11.52
N SER A 71 27.03 -6.43 -10.33
CA SER A 71 26.31 -7.31 -9.41
C SER A 71 24.83 -7.48 -9.79
N LEU A 72 24.24 -6.49 -10.47
CA LEU A 72 22.85 -6.52 -10.91
C LEU A 72 22.63 -7.37 -12.17
N ASP A 73 23.61 -7.43 -13.08
CA ASP A 73 23.53 -8.23 -14.31
C ASP A 73 23.38 -9.74 -14.01
N GLU A 74 24.12 -10.26 -13.03
CA GLU A 74 24.03 -11.66 -12.60
C GLU A 74 22.67 -12.01 -11.97
N GLN A 75 21.98 -11.01 -11.39
CA GLN A 75 20.71 -11.21 -10.68
C GLN A 75 19.47 -10.91 -11.55
N ALA A 76 19.66 -10.27 -12.71
CA ALA A 76 18.59 -9.89 -13.64
C ALA A 76 18.24 -10.97 -14.68
N LEU A 77 19.06 -12.00 -14.82
CA LEU A 77 18.80 -13.19 -15.65
C LEU A 77 17.71 -14.06 -14.99
N GLY A 78 16.44 -13.71 -15.22
CA GLY A 78 15.31 -14.64 -14.99
C GLY A 78 14.12 -14.12 -14.20
N ARG A 79 13.96 -12.80 -13.99
CA ARG A 79 12.73 -12.25 -13.40
C ARG A 79 11.97 -11.36 -14.39
N ASP A 80 11.00 -11.97 -15.07
CA ASP A 80 10.05 -11.29 -15.96
C ASP A 80 9.03 -10.39 -15.22
N ASP A 81 8.98 -10.44 -13.88
CA ASP A 81 8.08 -9.62 -13.06
C ASP A 81 8.72 -8.30 -12.61
N ILE A 82 9.15 -7.47 -13.56
CA ILE A 82 9.58 -6.10 -13.26
C ILE A 82 8.31 -5.26 -13.02
N PRO A 83 8.08 -4.73 -11.79
CA PRO A 83 6.93 -3.87 -11.55
C PRO A 83 7.03 -2.64 -12.46
N ALA A 84 5.92 -2.25 -13.08
CA ALA A 84 5.87 -1.23 -14.14
C ALA A 84 6.61 0.09 -13.83
N GLY A 85 6.78 0.44 -12.55
CA GLY A 85 7.56 1.61 -12.13
C GLY A 85 9.07 1.53 -12.38
N LEU A 86 9.64 0.33 -12.54
CA LEU A 86 11.08 0.12 -12.76
C LEU A 86 11.45 -0.08 -14.23
N GLN A 87 10.47 -0.17 -15.15
CA GLN A 87 10.72 -0.36 -16.59
C GLN A 87 11.43 0.84 -17.24
N ARG A 88 11.29 2.05 -16.66
CA ARG A 88 11.85 3.29 -17.23
C ARG A 88 13.36 3.46 -17.02
N LEU A 89 13.96 2.67 -16.13
CA LEU A 89 15.40 2.71 -15.88
C LEU A 89 16.20 1.84 -16.88
N ARG A 90 15.52 1.11 -17.78
CA ARG A 90 16.13 0.34 -18.87
C ARG A 90 16.26 1.12 -20.20
N ALA A 91 16.01 2.42 -20.20
CA ALA A 91 16.26 3.23 -21.39
C ALA A 91 17.78 3.42 -21.57
N VAL A 92 18.35 2.57 -22.43
CA VAL A 92 19.66 2.77 -23.08
C VAL A 92 19.56 3.95 -24.05
#